data_AF-W7P5T3-F1
#
_entry.id   AF-W7P5T3-F1
#
_cell.length_a   1.000
_cell.length_b   1.000
_cell.length_c   1.000
_cell.angle_alpha   90.00
_cell.angle_beta   90.00
_cell.angle_gamma   90.00
#
_symmetry.space_group_name_H-M   'P 1'
#
loop_
_entity.id
_entity.type
_entity.pdbx_description
1 polymer ?
#
loop_
_entity_poly.entity_id
_entity_poly.type
_entity_poly.pdbx_seq_one_letter_code
_entity_poly.pdbx_strand_id
1 'polypeptide(L)'
;MDGNIVGLVITTDKYQLVTLDDKNGVRHWVPLSAGRITTKGDFPQEMHVSLSPQRLAATVEADPQILFLPDGEIGRFTLTLQSYNKQHHFRVVSQGAAPVSVENDD
;
A
#
# COMPACT_ATOMS: atom_id res chain seq x y z
N MET A 1 -10.46 -13.06 7.94
CA MET A 1 -9.34 -12.16 8.27
C MET A 1 -9.46 -11.81 9.73
N ASP A 2 -8.35 -11.80 10.47
CA ASP A 2 -8.28 -11.82 11.96
C ASP A 2 -8.76 -10.54 12.67
N GLY A 3 -9.69 -9.77 12.12
CA GLY A 3 -10.23 -8.57 12.78
C GLY A 3 -9.22 -7.42 12.95
N ASN A 4 -7.98 -7.58 12.48
CA ASN A 4 -6.92 -6.58 12.64
C ASN A 4 -6.89 -5.61 11.47
N ILE A 5 -6.64 -4.34 11.78
CA ILE A 5 -6.40 -3.31 10.77
C ILE A 5 -5.07 -3.62 10.09
N VAL A 6 -5.09 -3.59 8.75
CA VAL A 6 -3.91 -3.70 7.91
C VAL A 6 -3.61 -2.34 7.31
N GLY A 7 -2.35 -1.94 7.30
CA GLY A 7 -1.87 -0.75 6.63
C GLY A 7 -0.97 -1.12 5.46
N LEU A 8 -0.89 -0.25 4.45
CA LEU A 8 0.09 -0.32 3.39
C LEU A 8 0.94 0.96 3.42
N VAL A 9 2.25 0.75 3.59
CA VAL A 9 3.28 1.79 3.48
C VAL A 9 3.88 1.70 2.09
N ILE A 10 3.89 2.81 1.36
CA ILE A 10 4.45 2.95 0.03
C ILE A 10 5.50 4.06 0.07
N THR A 11 6.67 3.73 -0.46
CA THR A 11 7.81 4.64 -0.66
C THR A 11 8.08 4.76 -2.17
N THR A 12 9.11 5.50 -2.55
CA THR A 12 9.48 5.65 -3.97
C THR A 12 9.94 4.34 -4.62
N ASP A 13 10.51 3.43 -3.84
CA ASP A 13 11.18 2.22 -4.33
C ASP A 13 10.65 0.94 -3.67
N LYS A 14 9.81 1.03 -2.63
CA LYS A 14 9.31 -0.15 -1.89
C LYS A 14 7.87 0.01 -1.43
N TYR A 15 7.24 -1.12 -1.15
CA TYR A 15 6.00 -1.18 -0.39
C TYR A 15 6.06 -2.25 0.69
N GLN A 16 5.29 -2.06 1.76
CA GLN A 16 5.16 -3.02 2.86
C GLN A 16 3.76 -2.96 3.48
N LEU A 17 3.15 -4.13 3.66
CA LEU A 17 1.97 -4.32 4.50
C LEU A 17 2.40 -4.39 5.96
N VAL A 18 1.67 -3.66 6.78
CA VAL A 18 1.81 -3.62 8.23
C VAL A 18 0.48 -3.98 8.88
N THR A 19 0.51 -4.43 10.12
CA THR A 19 -0.70 -4.63 10.93
C THR A 19 -0.53 -3.91 12.26
N LEU A 20 -1.66 -3.50 12.83
CA LEU A 20 -1.65 -2.83 14.12
C LEU A 20 -1.52 -3.89 15.22
N ASP A 21 -0.40 -3.84 15.93
CA ASP A 21 -0.16 -4.67 17.11
C ASP A 21 -0.47 -3.85 18.36
N ASP A 22 -1.07 -4.48 19.37
CA ASP A 22 -1.34 -3.87 20.67
C ASP A 22 -0.50 -4.61 21.72
N LYS A 23 0.54 -3.94 22.21
CA LYS A 23 1.37 -4.46 23.31
C LYS A 23 1.22 -3.55 24.51
N ASN A 24 0.65 -4.12 25.58
CA ASN A 24 0.45 -3.44 26.86
C ASN A 24 -0.33 -2.11 26.75
N GLY A 25 -1.31 -2.03 25.83
CA GLY A 25 -2.14 -0.84 25.62
C GLY A 25 -1.50 0.23 24.73
N VAL A 26 -0.31 -0.04 24.18
CA VAL A 26 0.33 0.81 23.18
C VAL A 26 0.19 0.15 21.82
N ARG A 27 -0.46 0.87 20.90
CA ARG A 27 -0.64 0.42 19.52
C ARG A 27 0.53 0.86 18.67
N HIS A 28 1.11 -0.07 17.93
CA HIS A 28 2.20 0.22 17.00
C HIS A 28 2.06 -0.61 15.73
N TRP A 29 2.47 -0.03 14.60
CA TRP A 29 2.52 -0.75 13.34
C TRP A 29 3.70 -1.72 13.32
N VAL A 30 3.44 -2.97 12.92
CA VAL A 30 4.47 -3.98 12.70
C VAL A 30 4.36 -4.59 11.31
N PRO A 31 5.47 -5.03 10.68
CA PRO A 31 5.42 -5.71 9.40
C PRO A 31 4.48 -6.92 9.45
N LEU A 32 3.55 -6.98 8.51
CA LEU A 32 2.62 -8.11 8.40
C LEU A 32 3.40 -9.32 7.87
N SER A 33 3.44 -10.39 8.67
CA SER A 33 4.00 -11.68 8.26
C SER A 33 2.86 -12.64 7.95
N ALA A 34 2.43 -12.67 6.69
CA ALA A 34 1.41 -13.60 6.22
C ALA A 34 2.05 -14.65 5.30
N GLY A 35 2.18 -15.89 5.76
CA GLY A 35 2.96 -16.93 5.06
C GLY A 35 2.47 -17.35 3.67
N ARG A 36 1.38 -16.76 3.16
CA ARG A 36 0.77 -17.11 1.86
C ARG A 36 0.72 -15.97 0.85
N ILE A 37 1.04 -14.74 1.24
CA ILE A 37 1.00 -13.58 0.34
C ILE A 37 2.28 -12.76 0.45
N THR A 38 2.67 -12.12 -0.65
CA THR A 38 3.77 -11.14 -0.63
C THR A 38 3.32 -9.92 0.15
N THR A 39 3.91 -9.70 1.33
CA THR A 39 3.58 -8.56 2.20
C THR A 39 4.56 -7.40 2.05
N LYS A 40 5.60 -7.54 1.23
CA LYS A 40 6.56 -6.48 0.93
C LYS A 40 7.22 -6.72 -0.41
N GLY A 41 7.71 -5.67 -1.04
CA GLY A 41 8.47 -5.77 -2.28
C GLY A 41 9.10 -4.46 -2.68
N ASP A 42 9.99 -4.56 -3.67
CA ASP A 42 10.65 -3.42 -4.29
C ASP A 42 9.95 -3.10 -5.62
N PHE A 43 9.79 -1.82 -5.92
CA PHE A 43 9.39 -1.34 -7.24
C PHE A 43 10.60 -1.35 -8.18
N PRO A 44 10.41 -1.61 -9.48
CA PRO A 44 11.49 -1.53 -10.46
C PRO A 44 12.10 -0.11 -10.48
N GLN A 45 13.43 -0.01 -10.55
CA GLN A 45 14.13 1.28 -10.54
C GLN A 45 13.73 2.19 -11.71
N GLU A 46 13.25 1.61 -12.82
CA GLU A 46 12.82 2.31 -14.03
C GLU A 46 11.40 2.88 -13.92
N MET A 47 10.69 2.64 -12.82
CA MET A 47 9.34 3.13 -12.57
C MET A 47 9.35 4.30 -11.59
N HIS A 48 8.64 5.35 -11.96
CA HIS A 48 8.25 6.44 -11.11
C HIS A 48 6.92 6.12 -10.43
N VAL A 49 6.96 6.02 -9.09
CA VAL A 49 5.81 5.72 -8.25
C VAL A 49 5.19 7.01 -7.74
N SER A 50 3.87 7.13 -7.75
CA SER A 50 3.16 8.23 -7.10
C SER A 50 1.87 7.74 -6.43
N LEU A 51 1.48 8.44 -5.36
CA LEU A 51 0.29 8.14 -4.59
C LEU A 51 -0.57 9.40 -4.47
N SER A 52 -1.89 9.23 -4.51
CA SER A 52 -2.88 10.29 -4.30
C SER A 52 -4.07 9.72 -3.53
N PRO A 53 -4.71 10.49 -2.61
CA PRO A 53 -4.38 11.86 -2.21
C PRO A 53 -3.22 11.95 -1.22
N GLN A 54 -2.82 10.82 -0.64
CA GLN A 54 -1.72 10.76 0.33
C GLN A 54 -0.37 10.85 -0.39
N ARG A 55 0.64 11.39 0.30
CA ARG A 55 2.02 11.40 -0.19
C ARG A 55 2.73 10.09 0.15
N LEU A 56 3.71 9.71 -0.66
CA LEU A 56 4.61 8.59 -0.35
C LEU A 56 5.32 8.82 0.99
N ALA A 57 5.58 7.75 1.74
CA ALA A 57 6.42 7.81 2.92
C ALA A 57 7.89 7.99 2.54
N ALA A 58 8.63 8.59 3.46
CA ALA A 58 10.08 8.64 3.38
C ALA A 58 10.73 7.26 3.62
N THR A 59 10.14 6.42 4.48
CA THR A 59 10.65 5.08 4.83
C THR A 59 9.51 4.10 5.08
N VAL A 60 9.80 2.79 5.02
CA VAL A 60 8.83 1.72 5.32
C VAL A 60 8.45 1.59 6.81
N GLU A 61 9.11 2.36 7.68
CA GLU A 61 8.85 2.42 9.12
C GLU A 61 7.87 3.55 9.49
N ALA A 62 7.51 4.40 8.52
CA ALA A 62 6.51 5.44 8.72
C ALA A 62 5.10 4.84 8.88
N ASP A 63 4.18 5.67 9.38
CA ASP A 63 2.77 5.30 9.43
C ASP A 63 2.22 4.99 8.02
N PRO A 64 1.33 3.99 7.88
CA PRO A 64 0.77 3.59 6.61
C PRO A 64 -0.13 4.68 6.01
N GLN A 65 -0.03 4.88 4.70
CA GLN A 65 -0.88 5.86 4.00
C GLN A 65 -2.26 5.31 3.67
N ILE A 66 -2.36 4.00 3.48
CA ILE A 66 -3.60 3.30 3.10
C ILE A 66 -3.93 2.32 4.22
N LEU A 67 -5.18 2.32 4.64
CA LEU A 67 -5.71 1.40 5.64
C LEU A 67 -6.73 0.46 4.98
N PHE A 68 -6.71 -0.79 5.41
CA PHE A 68 -7.70 -1.83 5.10
C PHE A 68 -8.34 -2.20 6.43
N LEU A 69 -9.62 -1.85 6.57
CA LEU A 69 -10.39 -2.11 7.76
C LEU A 69 -10.99 -3.52 7.73
N PRO A 70 -11.22 -4.15 8.91
CA PRO A 70 -11.73 -5.52 8.99
C PRO A 70 -13.14 -5.71 8.40
N ASP A 71 -13.92 -4.64 8.28
CA ASP A 71 -15.25 -4.61 7.68
C ASP A 71 -15.22 -4.57 6.14
N GLY A 72 -14.02 -4.49 5.54
CA GLY A 72 -13.83 -4.44 4.09
C GLY A 72 -13.74 -3.03 3.53
N GLU A 73 -13.82 -1.98 4.37
CA GLU A 73 -13.49 -0.62 3.95
C GLU A 73 -12.00 -0.50 3.64
N ILE A 74 -11.69 0.24 2.58
CA ILE A 74 -10.32 0.49 2.15
C ILE A 74 -10.15 2.01 2.00
N GLY A 75 -9.01 2.56 2.40
CA GLY A 75 -8.68 3.95 2.09
C GLY A 75 -8.85 4.23 0.60
N ARG A 76 -9.39 5.41 0.24
CA ARG A 76 -9.42 5.86 -1.15
C ARG A 76 -8.02 6.25 -1.59
N PHE A 77 -7.55 5.66 -2.68
CA PHE A 77 -6.25 6.00 -3.23
C PHE A 77 -6.16 5.73 -4.72
N THR A 78 -5.21 6.40 -5.36
CA THR A 78 -4.70 6.09 -6.69
C THR A 78 -3.19 5.93 -6.58
N LEU A 79 -2.71 4.71 -6.77
CA LEU A 79 -1.29 4.39 -6.91
C LEU A 79 -0.97 4.34 -8.39
N THR A 80 0.01 5.12 -8.83
CA THR A 80 0.45 5.14 -10.22
C THR A 80 1.89 4.65 -10.29
N LEU A 81 2.18 3.71 -11.21
CA LEU A 81 3.51 3.29 -11.59
C LEU A 81 3.72 3.65 -13.05
N GLN A 82 4.63 4.58 -13.32
CA GLN A 82 4.92 5.04 -14.67
C GLN A 82 6.40 4.84 -14.99
N SER A 83 6.70 4.13 -16.06
CA SER A 83 8.06 4.06 -16.60
C SER A 83 8.59 5.44 -17.03
N TYR A 84 9.89 5.70 -16.92
CA TYR A 84 10.47 6.99 -17.34
C TYR A 84 10.26 7.30 -18.84
N ASN A 85 10.26 6.27 -19.68
CA ASN A 85 9.99 6.39 -21.11
C ASN A 85 8.49 6.54 -21.43
N LYS A 86 7.63 6.54 -20.41
CA LYS A 86 6.16 6.62 -20.49
C LYS A 86 5.50 5.52 -21.33
N GLN A 87 6.20 4.42 -21.60
CA GLN A 87 5.67 3.30 -22.38
C GLN A 87 4.80 2.36 -21.54
N HIS A 88 5.04 2.32 -20.24
CA HIS A 88 4.27 1.56 -19.27
C HIS A 88 3.65 2.49 -18.24
N HIS A 89 2.34 2.40 -18.08
CA HIS A 89 1.57 3.18 -17.11
C HIS A 89 0.51 2.30 -16.47
N PHE A 90 0.74 1.96 -15.21
CA PHE A 90 -0.19 1.17 -14.40
C PHE A 90 -0.80 2.04 -13.33
N ARG A 91 -2.09 1.87 -13.09
CA ARG A 91 -2.81 2.49 -11.97
C ARG A 91 -3.56 1.46 -11.16
N VAL A 92 -3.48 1.61 -9.85
CA VAL A 92 -4.33 0.88 -8.91
C VAL A 92 -5.21 1.90 -8.20
N VAL A 93 -6.52 1.74 -8.35
CA VAL A 93 -7.52 2.68 -7.86
C VAL A 93 -8.43 1.99 -6.84
N SER A 94 -8.55 2.59 -5.66
CA SER A 94 -9.51 2.22 -4.63
C SER A 94 -10.56 3.31 -4.47
N GLN A 95 -11.84 2.94 -4.59
CA GLN A 95 -12.98 3.85 -4.43
C GLN A 95 -13.52 3.90 -2.98
N GLY A 96 -12.88 3.19 -2.05
CA GLY A 96 -13.27 3.16 -0.64
C GLY A 96 -13.64 1.76 -0.12
N ALA A 97 -13.72 0.78 -1.01
CA ALA A 97 -14.10 -0.60 -0.71
C ALA A 97 -13.48 -1.54 -1.74
N ALA A 98 -13.46 -2.83 -1.43
CA ALA A 98 -13.09 -3.87 -2.38
C ALA A 98 -14.17 -4.03 -3.49
N PRO A 99 -13.80 -4.43 -4.72
CA PRO A 99 -12.44 -4.68 -5.18
C PRO A 99 -11.70 -3.38 -5.55
N VAL A 100 -10.36 -3.42 -5.52
CA VAL A 100 -9.53 -2.39 -6.15
C VAL A 100 -9.45 -2.63 -7.65
N SER A 101 -9.47 -1.56 -8.44
CA SER A 101 -9.35 -1.62 -9.90
C SER A 101 -7.90 -1.48 -10.31
N VAL A 102 -7.45 -2.31 -11.27
CA VAL A 102 -6.15 -2.17 -11.92
C VAL A 102 -6.39 -1.72 -13.35
N GLU A 103 -5.82 -0.58 -13.70
CA GLU A 103 -5.87 0.01 -15.02
C GLU A 103 -4.47 -0.05 -15.63
N ASN A 104 -4.38 -0.50 -16.89
CA ASN A 104 -3.16 -0.42 -17.69
C ASN A 104 -3.49 0.38 -18.94
N ASP A 105 -2.79 1.50 -19.14
CA ASP A 105 -2.87 2.25 -20.38
C ASP A 105 -1.80 1.69 -21.32
N ASP A 106 -2.20 0.79 -22.23
CA ASP A 106 -1.41 0.35 -23.40
C ASP A 106 -1.63 1.28 -24.61
#